data_AF-X1IR33-F1
#
_entry.id   AF-X1IR33-F1
#
_cell.length_a   1.000
_cell.length_b   1.000
_cell.length_c   1.000
_cell.angle_alpha   90.00
_cell.angle_beta   90.00
_cell.angle_gamma   90.00
#
_symmetry.space_group_name_H-M   'P 1'
#
loop_
_entity.id
_entity.type
_entity.pdbx_description
1 polymer ?
#
loop_
_entity_poly.entity_id
_entity_poly.type
_entity_poly.pdbx_seq_one_letter_code
_entity_poly.pdbx_strand_id
1 'polypeptide(L)' 'MTKEVKIEKDLSRPWGGFVKFIENKPCTVKILQIKKGETLSLQSHKLREEFWYLISGKIKVTIGRNLKSIKKKV' A
#
# COMPACT_ATOMS: atom_id res chain seq x y z
N MET A 1 -11.65 21.25 -16.29
CA MET A 1 -11.21 20.16 -17.19
C MET A 1 -10.78 18.97 -16.35
N THR A 2 -11.51 17.86 -16.40
CA THR A 2 -11.14 16.61 -15.73
C THR A 2 -10.05 15.93 -16.54
N LYS A 3 -8.83 15.83 -16.00
CA LYS A 3 -7.76 15.05 -16.65
C LYS A 3 -8.01 13.58 -16.40
N GLU A 4 -7.96 12.76 -17.45
CA GLU A 4 -8.01 11.31 -17.31
C GLU A 4 -6.82 10.81 -16.46
N VAL A 5 -7.13 9.88 -15.55
CA VAL A 5 -6.14 9.26 -14.67
C VAL A 5 -5.77 7.91 -15.26
N LYS A 6 -4.52 7.75 -15.70
CA LYS A 6 -4.00 6.46 -16.15
C LYS A 6 -3.85 5.53 -14.94
N ILE A 7 -4.63 4.45 -14.92
CA ILE A 7 -4.55 3.42 -13.90
C ILE A 7 -3.52 2.38 -14.32
N GLU A 8 -2.53 2.13 -13.48
CA GLU A 8 -1.55 1.05 -13.65
C GLU A 8 -1.87 -0.09 -12.67
N LYS A 9 -1.79 -1.34 -13.14
CA LYS A 9 -2.12 -2.52 -12.33
C LYS A 9 -1.13 -3.63 -12.62
N ASP A 10 -0.57 -4.20 -11.55
CA ASP A 10 0.28 -5.39 -11.60
C ASP A 10 -0.03 -6.27 -10.40
N LEU A 11 -0.66 -7.43 -10.66
CA LEU A 11 -1.01 -8.45 -9.66
C LEU A 11 -0.13 -9.70 -9.74
N SER A 12 0.94 -9.64 -10.54
CA SER A 12 1.82 -10.79 -10.80
C SER A 12 2.95 -10.93 -9.78
N ARG A 13 3.06 -9.99 -8.83
CA ARG A 13 4.15 -9.96 -7.85
C ARG A 13 4.04 -11.17 -6.91
N PRO A 14 5.17 -11.70 -6.42
CA PRO A 14 5.17 -12.84 -5.49
C PRO A 14 4.32 -12.56 -4.24
N TRP A 15 4.44 -11.34 -3.69
CA TRP A 15 3.68 -10.89 -2.53
C TRP A 15 2.21 -10.53 -2.82
N GLY A 16 1.76 -10.55 -4.08
CA GLY A 16 0.44 -10.11 -4.50
C GLY A 16 0.52 -9.05 -5.60
N GLY A 17 0.14 -7.81 -5.31
CA GLY A 17 0.32 -6.72 -6.26
C GLY A 17 -0.37 -5.42 -5.90
N PHE A 18 -0.54 -4.55 -6.88
CA PHE A 18 -1.08 -3.22 -6.68
C PHE A 18 -1.93 -2.70 -7.83
N VAL A 19 -2.74 -1.70 -7.51
CA VAL A 19 -3.36 -0.77 -8.46
C VAL A 19 -2.88 0.63 -8.09
N LYS A 20 -2.21 1.31 -9.02
CA LYS A 20 -1.64 2.66 -8.84
C LYS A 20 -2.45 3.63 -9.69
N PHE A 21 -2.96 4.68 -9.05
CA PHE A 21 -3.82 5.68 -9.68
C PHE A 21 -3.01 6.88 -10.13
N ILE A 22 -2.09 7.33 -9.29
CA ILE A 22 -1.23 8.49 -9.55
C ILE A 22 0.18 8.15 -9.08
N GLU A 23 1.17 8.58 -9.84
CA GLU A 23 2.59 8.43 -9.51
C GLU A 23 3.27 9.79 -9.56
N ASN A 24 3.87 10.19 -8.44
CA ASN A 24 4.73 11.36 -8.29
C ASN A 24 4.17 12.66 -8.93
N LYS A 25 2.84 12.89 -8.83
CA LYS A 25 2.23 14.19 -9.17
C LYS A 25 2.31 15.11 -7.93
N PRO A 26 1.26 15.37 -7.11
CA PRO A 26 1.51 15.86 -5.76
C PRO A 26 1.85 14.72 -4.77
N CYS A 27 1.40 13.50 -5.06
CA CYS A 27 1.65 12.30 -4.27
C CYS A 27 1.55 11.05 -5.15
N THR A 28 1.82 9.89 -4.56
CA THR A 28 1.56 8.58 -5.18
C THR A 28 0.41 7.91 -4.44
N VAL A 29 -0.61 7.48 -5.18
CA VAL A 29 -1.79 6.80 -4.62
C VAL A 29 -1.87 5.39 -5.20
N LYS A 30 -1.88 4.40 -4.32
CA LYS A 30 -1.96 2.98 -4.69
C LYS A 30 -2.79 2.18 -3.69
N ILE A 31 -3.52 1.20 -4.20
CA ILE A 31 -4.10 0.11 -3.42
C ILE A 31 -3.15 -1.08 -3.53
N LEU A 32 -2.72 -1.62 -2.38
CA LEU A 32 -1.93 -2.84 -2.33
C LEU A 32 -2.80 -4.03 -1.96
N GLN A 33 -2.60 -5.14 -2.66
CA GLN A 33 -3.22 -6.43 -2.38
C GLN A 33 -2.11 -7.40 -2.00
N ILE A 34 -2.05 -7.75 -0.73
CA ILE A 34 -1.01 -8.65 -0.20
C ILE A 34 -1.61 -10.04 -0.03
N LYS A 35 -0.94 -11.05 -0.59
CA LYS A 35 -1.33 -12.45 -0.42
C LYS A 35 -1.13 -12.87 1.04
N LYS A 36 -1.93 -13.83 1.50
CA LYS A 36 -1.84 -14.35 2.87
C LYS A 36 -0.46 -14.98 3.10
N GLY A 37 0.22 -14.58 4.17
CA GLY A 37 1.54 -15.08 4.53
C GLY A 37 2.70 -14.32 3.91
N GLU A 38 2.44 -13.50 2.89
CA GLU A 38 3.44 -12.67 2.22
C GLU A 38 3.65 -11.34 2.93
N THR A 39 4.78 -10.69 2.64
CA THR A 39 5.12 -9.37 3.16
C THR A 39 5.72 -8.47 2.10
N LEU A 40 5.60 -7.17 2.33
CA LEU A 40 6.41 -6.18 1.64
C LEU A 40 7.76 -6.04 2.36
N SER A 41 8.77 -5.57 1.64
CA SER A 41 10.05 -5.16 2.24
C SER A 41 9.85 -4.01 3.21
N LEU A 42 10.65 -3.94 4.27
CA LEU A 42 10.68 -2.79 5.18
C LEU A 42 11.10 -1.54 4.38
N GLN A 43 10.42 -0.42 4.60
CA GLN A 43 10.68 0.84 3.90
C GLN A 43 10.99 1.93 4.92
N SER A 44 11.88 2.86 4.55
CA SER A 44 12.18 4.07 5.33
C SER A 44 12.43 5.24 4.37
N HIS A 45 11.98 6.43 4.75
CA HIS A 45 12.06 7.60 3.90
C HIS A 45 12.44 8.85 4.71
N LYS A 46 13.29 9.72 4.15
CA LYS A 46 13.65 11.02 4.74
C LYS A 46 12.79 12.19 4.21
N LEU A 47 12.28 12.07 2.99
CA LEU A 47 11.61 13.15 2.25
C LEU A 47 10.20 12.75 1.80
N ARG A 48 9.62 11.70 2.40
CA ARG A 48 8.30 11.20 2.07
C ARG A 48 7.57 10.82 3.35
N GLU A 49 6.35 11.28 3.44
CA GLU A 49 5.37 10.78 4.39
C GLU A 49 4.45 9.77 3.68
N GLU A 50 4.03 8.75 4.42
CA GLU A 50 3.09 7.76 3.92
C GLU A 50 1.88 7.67 4.83
N PHE A 51 0.70 7.67 4.21
CA PHE A 51 -0.56 7.39 4.88
C PHE A 51 -1.07 6.02 4.45
N TRP A 52 -1.29 5.14 5.42
CA TRP A 52 -1.76 3.78 5.19
C TRP A 52 -3.14 3.57 5.79
N TYR A 53 -4.08 3.11 4.97
CA TYR A 53 -5.43 2.77 5.40
C TYR A 53 -5.75 1.32 5.05
N LEU A 54 -6.16 0.56 6.06
CA LEU A 54 -6.57 -0.83 5.87
C LEU A 54 -7.97 -0.87 5.27
N ILE A 55 -8.06 -1.20 3.98
CA ILE A 55 -9.34 -1.31 3.28
C ILE A 55 -10.14 -2.53 3.76
N SER A 56 -9.49 -3.70 3.85
CA SER A 56 -10.15 -4.94 4.28
C SER A 56 -9.16 -5.94 4.88
N GLY A 57 -9.69 -6.92 5.63
CA GLY A 57 -8.91 -8.03 6.17
C GLY A 57 -8.23 -7.76 7.52
N LYS A 58 -7.18 -8.54 7.78
CA LYS A 58 -6.35 -8.49 9.00
C LYS A 58 -4.89 -8.49 8.57
N ILE A 59 -4.10 -7.56 9.07
CA ILE A 59 -2.68 -7.42 8.73
C ILE A 59 -1.82 -7.29 9.98
N LYS A 60 -0.54 -7.61 9.84
CA LYS A 60 0.51 -7.22 10.80
C LYS A 60 1.30 -6.08 10.18
N VAL A 61 1.58 -5.05 10.96
CA VAL A 61 2.33 -3.86 10.54
C VAL A 61 3.53 -3.68 11.44
N THR A 62 4.68 -3.41 10.84
CA THR A 62 5.91 -3.06 11.56
C THR A 62 6.17 -1.57 11.42
N ILE A 63 6.30 -0.86 12.54
CA ILE A 63 6.65 0.57 12.59
C ILE A 63 7.86 0.73 13.51
N GLY A 64 9.02 1.00 12.90
CA GLY A 64 10.30 0.95 13.61
C GLY A 64 10.52 -0.44 14.21
N ARG A 65 10.60 -0.52 15.55
CA ARG A 65 10.75 -1.79 16.29
C ARG A 65 9.43 -2.39 16.76
N ASN A 66 8.31 -1.72 16.51
CA ASN A 66 7.00 -2.14 17.02
C ASN A 66 6.25 -2.97 15.98
N LEU A 67 5.72 -4.12 16.40
CA LEU A 67 4.80 -4.94 15.62
C LEU A 67 3.37 -4.72 16.13
N LYS A 68 2.43 -4.45 15.23
CA LYS A 68 1.00 -4.27 15.55
C LYS A 68 0.14 -5.15 14.67
N SER A 69 -0.87 -5.79 15.25
CA SER A 69 -1.90 -6.50 14.49
C SER A 69 -3.13 -5.59 14.34
N ILE A 70 -3.57 -5.35 13.11
CA ILE A 70 -4.70 -4.48 12.80
C ILE A 70 -5.74 -5.29 12.02
N LYS A 71 -7.01 -5.14 12.38
CA LYS A 71 -8.14 -5.71 11.65
C LYS A 71 -9.12 -4.58 11.35
N LYS A 72 -9.66 -4.53 10.13
CA LYS A 72 -10.71 -3.58 9.80
C LYS A 72 -11.94 -3.91 10.66
N LYS A 73 -12.36 -2.97 11.51
CA LYS A 73 -13.67 -3.03 12.16
C LYS A 73 -14.71 -2.71 11.08
N VAL A 74 -15.65 -3.63 10.92
CA VAL A 74 -16.87 -3.42 10.11
C VAL A 74 -17.73 -2.43 10.88
#